data_AF-A0A915PSF2-F1
#
_entry.id   AF-A0A915PSF2-F1
#
_cell.length_a   1.000
_cell.length_b   1.000
_cell.length_c   1.000
_cell.angle_alpha   90.00
_cell.angle_beta   90.00
_cell.angle_gamma   90.00
#
_symmetry.space_group_name_H-M   'P 1'
#
loop_
_entity.id
_entity.type
_entity.pdbx_description
1 polymer ?
#
loop_
_entity_poly.entity_id
_entity_poly.type
_entity_poly.pdbx_seq_one_letter_code
_entity_poly.pdbx_strand_id
1 'polypeptide(L)'
;MLSRHFRTLLCRANFGSSDRIFLAINCNYHNSPRICCALKPDKASSNGDEKVEEAIGYAYNSVEKKKGLYRPKHTLEEQIAYMNSRVYEETYKGMPVYHFYRRNFKGQAIFMPKPRMFCVDKEGKFKVNHACPICRDEYLFFDFRNPALILQFLIYQTDRIMPLKKSGLCFDQYAQLRAQLLKAKEHGFIKFAVPFQNFDYKNWYPWWDGDDHVYVQREVPVQKIHKQPLVNFPVHNRDYNNDWDQYWLRYDEFVQRGK
;
A
#
# COMPACT_ATOMS: atom_id res chain seq x y z
N MET A 1 -22.72 34.76 -30.32
CA MET A 1 -22.93 35.71 -29.21
C MET A 1 -22.84 34.95 -27.89
N LEU A 2 -22.30 35.61 -26.85
CA LEU A 2 -22.76 35.64 -25.45
C LEU A 2 -23.43 34.38 -24.86
N SER A 3 -23.23 33.96 -23.62
CA SER A 3 -22.41 34.40 -22.49
C SER A 3 -22.84 33.52 -21.32
N ARG A 4 -21.87 32.93 -20.63
CA ARG A 4 -21.75 32.74 -19.17
C ARG A 4 -23.02 32.98 -18.31
N HIS A 5 -23.24 32.09 -17.33
CA HIS A 5 -23.12 32.51 -15.92
C HIS A 5 -22.78 31.34 -14.96
N PHE A 6 -21.75 31.55 -14.14
CA PHE A 6 -21.48 30.79 -12.91
C PHE A 6 -22.47 31.22 -11.81
N ARG A 7 -22.78 30.31 -10.89
CA ARG A 7 -22.96 30.64 -9.46
C ARG A 7 -22.63 29.46 -8.55
N THR A 8 -21.36 29.39 -8.15
CA THR A 8 -20.94 28.75 -6.90
C THR A 8 -21.55 29.52 -5.71
N LEU A 9 -22.02 28.80 -4.69
CA LEU A 9 -22.41 29.39 -3.40
C LEU A 9 -21.63 28.72 -2.27
N LEU A 10 -21.15 29.55 -1.34
CA LEU A 10 -20.41 29.17 -0.14
C LEU A 10 -21.32 29.06 1.09
N CYS A 11 -20.93 28.20 2.02
CA CYS A 11 -21.08 28.29 3.48
C CYS A 11 -19.83 27.56 4.06
N ARG A 12 -18.93 28.08 4.92
CA ARG A 12 -19.06 28.74 6.26
C ARG A 12 -20.02 27.94 7.17
N ALA A 13 -19.74 27.53 8.41
CA ALA A 13 -18.80 27.92 9.49
C ALA A 13 -18.69 26.73 10.50
N ASN A 14 -17.96 26.69 11.64
CA ASN A 14 -16.72 27.27 12.20
C ASN A 14 -16.39 26.47 13.50
N PHE A 15 -15.19 26.66 14.09
CA PHE A 15 -14.75 26.12 15.41
C PHE A 15 -14.58 24.58 15.53
N GLY A 16 -13.77 24.04 16.45
CA GLY A 16 -13.01 24.68 17.55
C GLY A 16 -11.65 24.02 17.83
N SER A 17 -10.84 24.69 18.65
CA SER A 17 -9.43 24.38 18.95
C SER A 17 -9.25 23.32 20.05
N SER A 18 -8.09 22.64 20.01
CA SER A 18 -7.44 22.10 21.20
C SER A 18 -5.95 22.37 21.07
N ASP A 19 -5.39 23.14 21.99
CA ASP A 19 -3.98 23.50 22.00
C ASP A 19 -3.08 22.29 22.28
N ARG A 20 -1.90 22.27 21.63
CA ARG A 20 -0.66 21.79 22.26
C ARG A 20 0.54 22.47 21.61
N ILE A 21 1.04 23.46 22.32
CA ILE A 21 2.32 24.14 22.10
C ILE A 21 3.45 23.10 22.28
N PHE A 22 4.48 23.11 21.42
CA PHE A 22 5.86 23.44 21.83
C PHE A 22 6.89 23.34 20.68
N LEU A 23 7.81 24.32 20.70
CA LEU A 23 9.17 24.30 20.16
C LEU A 23 9.34 24.05 18.65
N ALA A 24 9.26 25.16 17.91
CA ALA A 24 10.10 25.35 16.74
C ALA A 24 11.58 25.33 17.15
N ILE A 25 12.39 24.49 16.51
CA ILE A 25 13.85 24.58 16.55
C ILE A 25 14.33 24.83 15.13
N ASN A 26 14.70 26.09 14.86
CA ASN A 26 15.49 26.45 13.69
C ASN A 26 16.93 25.99 13.92
N CYS A 27 17.44 25.10 13.07
CA CYS A 27 18.86 24.81 12.95
C CYS A 27 19.32 25.17 11.54
N ASN A 28 19.67 26.44 11.32
CA ASN A 28 20.56 26.80 10.22
C ASN A 28 21.97 26.29 10.58
N TYR A 29 22.59 25.51 9.71
CA TYR A 29 24.05 25.34 9.74
C TYR A 29 24.66 25.55 8.36
N HIS A 30 25.53 26.56 8.31
CA HIS A 30 26.42 26.91 7.21
C HIS A 30 27.72 26.10 7.30
N ASN A 31 28.30 25.78 6.14
CA ASN A 31 29.72 25.45 5.91
C ASN A 31 30.21 24.15 6.63
N SER A 32 31.26 23.44 6.23
CA SER A 32 32.32 23.65 5.22
C SER A 32 32.83 22.26 4.74
N PRO A 33 33.35 22.09 3.52
CA PRO A 33 33.96 20.83 3.09
C PRO A 33 35.43 20.71 3.52
N ARG A 34 35.85 19.50 3.96
CA ARG A 34 37.17 18.84 3.74
C ARG A 34 37.45 17.82 4.85
N ILE A 35 37.77 16.59 4.45
CA ILE A 35 39.02 15.89 4.78
C ILE A 35 39.18 14.76 3.75
N CYS A 36 40.42 14.54 3.30
CA CYS A 36 40.75 13.66 2.19
C CYS A 36 41.17 12.28 2.68
N CYS A 37 40.80 11.23 1.94
CA CYS A 37 41.62 10.03 1.78
C CYS A 37 41.60 9.64 0.30
N ALA A 38 42.74 9.79 -0.38
CA ALA A 38 42.90 9.40 -1.77
C ALA A 38 43.68 8.08 -1.83
N LEU A 39 43.09 7.07 -2.46
CA LEU A 39 43.79 5.87 -2.91
C LEU A 39 43.44 5.66 -4.38
N LYS A 40 44.45 5.77 -5.24
CA LYS A 40 44.36 5.38 -6.66
C LYS A 40 44.88 3.95 -6.78
N PRO A 41 44.16 3.04 -7.44
CA PRO A 41 44.76 1.83 -8.01
C PRO A 41 45.38 2.14 -9.37
N ASP A 42 46.50 1.49 -9.67
CA ASP A 42 47.31 1.76 -10.85
C ASP A 42 46.74 1.18 -12.16
N LYS A 43 47.04 1.84 -13.28
CA LYS A 43 46.73 1.34 -14.62
C LYS A 43 47.82 0.37 -15.10
N ALA A 44 47.48 -0.90 -15.24
CA ALA A 44 48.18 -1.81 -16.15
C ALA A 44 47.40 -1.88 -17.47
N SER A 45 48.10 -1.67 -18.59
CA SER A 45 47.55 -1.76 -19.95
C SER A 45 48.18 -2.93 -20.67
N SER A 46 47.36 -3.84 -21.21
CA SER A 46 47.78 -4.87 -22.15
C SER A 46 46.72 -4.97 -23.25
N ASN A 47 47.08 -4.54 -24.46
CA ASN A 47 46.18 -4.55 -25.61
C ASN A 47 45.95 -5.99 -26.11
N GLY A 48 44.71 -6.33 -26.46
CA GLY A 48 44.34 -7.59 -27.09
C GLY A 48 42.88 -7.59 -27.54
N ASP A 49 42.67 -7.36 -28.83
CA ASP A 49 41.45 -7.66 -29.60
C ASP A 49 40.09 -7.25 -29.00
N GLU A 50 39.89 -5.93 -28.88
CA GLU A 50 38.59 -5.35 -28.50
C GLU A 50 37.51 -5.58 -29.58
N LYS A 51 36.73 -6.65 -29.42
CA LYS A 51 35.29 -6.51 -29.67
C LYS A 51 34.77 -5.47 -28.70
N VAL A 52 34.13 -4.42 -29.21
CA VAL A 52 33.47 -3.40 -28.37
C VAL A 52 32.19 -3.99 -27.78
N GLU A 53 32.35 -4.82 -26.75
CA GLU A 53 31.30 -5.15 -25.80
C GLU A 53 31.12 -3.92 -24.91
N GLU A 54 30.07 -3.12 -25.17
CA GLU A 54 29.71 -1.99 -24.31
C GLU A 54 29.65 -2.45 -22.85
N ALA A 55 30.51 -1.90 -21.99
CA ALA A 55 30.59 -2.30 -20.59
C ALA A 55 29.21 -2.20 -19.92
N ILE A 56 28.59 -3.35 -19.64
CA ILE A 56 27.20 -3.46 -19.18
C ILE A 56 27.07 -2.85 -17.79
N GLY A 57 26.66 -1.59 -17.71
CA GLY A 57 26.49 -0.87 -16.45
C GLY A 57 25.33 -1.43 -15.63
N TYR A 58 25.61 -1.97 -14.45
CA TYR A 58 24.62 -2.47 -13.50
C TYR A 58 24.20 -1.41 -12.47
N ALA A 59 22.90 -1.34 -12.20
CA ALA A 59 22.25 -0.30 -11.41
C ALA A 59 22.23 -0.62 -9.90
N TYR A 60 23.40 -0.82 -9.31
CA TYR A 60 23.55 -1.15 -7.89
C TYR A 60 22.94 -0.10 -6.96
N ASN A 61 22.59 -0.46 -5.72
CA ASN A 61 22.05 0.49 -4.74
C ASN A 61 22.99 1.66 -4.40
N SER A 62 24.30 1.53 -4.64
CA SER A 62 25.28 2.61 -4.56
C SER A 62 25.16 3.66 -5.68
N VAL A 63 24.44 3.38 -6.77
CA VAL A 63 24.35 4.25 -7.95
C VAL A 63 23.10 5.14 -7.89
N GLU A 64 23.31 6.45 -7.75
CA GLU A 64 22.22 7.45 -7.68
C GLU A 64 21.36 7.51 -8.96
N LYS A 65 22.02 7.48 -10.13
CA LYS A 65 21.38 7.69 -11.45
C LYS A 65 21.24 6.35 -12.17
N LYS A 66 20.14 5.64 -11.90
CA LYS A 66 19.89 4.31 -12.46
C LYS A 66 19.42 4.30 -13.92
N LYS A 67 18.92 5.40 -14.50
CA LYS A 67 18.40 5.43 -15.89
C LYS A 67 19.48 5.03 -16.90
N GLY A 68 19.18 4.04 -17.72
CA GLY A 68 20.07 3.51 -18.76
C GLY A 68 20.96 2.36 -18.29
N LEU A 69 20.98 2.04 -17.00
CA LEU A 69 21.71 0.89 -16.45
C LEU A 69 20.77 -0.34 -16.36
N TYR A 70 21.35 -1.53 -16.28
CA TYR A 70 20.61 -2.79 -16.12
C TYR A 70 20.34 -3.10 -14.66
N ARG A 71 19.15 -3.63 -14.37
CA ARG A 71 18.80 -4.14 -13.05
C ARG A 71 19.56 -5.47 -12.82
N PRO A 72 20.40 -5.59 -11.79
CA PRO A 72 20.99 -6.88 -11.43
C PRO A 72 19.91 -7.86 -11.00
N LYS A 73 20.13 -9.15 -11.25
CA LYS A 73 19.22 -10.25 -10.91
C LYS A 73 19.76 -10.95 -9.66
N HIS A 74 18.93 -11.05 -8.63
CA HIS A 74 19.27 -11.68 -7.35
C HIS A 74 18.48 -12.97 -7.16
N THR A 75 19.04 -13.90 -6.38
CA THR A 75 18.33 -15.12 -5.99
C THR A 75 17.34 -14.86 -4.83
N LEU A 76 16.43 -15.81 -4.60
CA LEU A 76 15.51 -15.76 -3.46
C LEU A 76 16.25 -15.79 -2.11
N GLU A 77 17.34 -16.55 -2.04
CA GLU A 77 18.15 -16.69 -0.83
C GLU A 77 18.85 -15.37 -0.48
N GLU A 78 19.44 -14.69 -1.47
CA GLU A 78 19.96 -13.32 -1.32
C GLU A 78 18.88 -12.34 -0.87
N GLN A 79 17.66 -12.42 -1.42
CA GLN A 79 16.56 -11.54 -1.00
C GLN A 79 16.19 -11.76 0.47
N ILE A 80 16.08 -13.02 0.92
CA ILE A 80 15.74 -13.35 2.31
C ILE A 80 16.87 -12.93 3.25
N ALA A 81 18.13 -13.17 2.86
CA ALA A 81 19.30 -12.70 3.61
C ALA A 81 19.33 -11.17 3.70
N TYR A 82 19.01 -10.45 2.62
CA TYR A 82 18.91 -9.00 2.61
C TYR A 82 17.78 -8.48 3.52
N MET A 83 16.57 -9.05 3.41
CA MET A 83 15.42 -8.73 4.28
C MET A 83 15.74 -8.89 5.78
N ASN A 84 16.59 -9.87 6.12
CA ASN A 84 17.02 -10.15 7.49
C ASN A 84 18.29 -9.37 7.90
N SER A 85 18.85 -8.56 7.02
CA SER A 85 20.10 -7.82 7.27
C SER A 85 19.86 -6.49 8.01
N ARG A 86 20.87 -6.06 8.77
CA ARG A 86 20.88 -4.72 9.40
C ARG A 86 20.71 -3.59 8.38
N VAL A 87 21.20 -3.76 7.15
CA VAL A 87 21.05 -2.76 6.08
C VAL A 87 19.57 -2.55 5.73
N TYR A 88 18.77 -3.61 5.68
CA TYR A 88 17.32 -3.50 5.46
C TYR A 88 16.62 -2.85 6.67
N GLU A 89 17.00 -3.24 7.89
CA GLU A 89 16.46 -2.65 9.12
C GLU A 89 16.73 -1.13 9.21
N GLU A 90 17.96 -0.69 8.96
CA GLU A 90 18.38 0.71 8.98
C GLU A 90 17.74 1.55 7.87
N THR A 91 17.58 0.98 6.67
CA THR A 91 17.01 1.70 5.50
C THR A 91 15.49 1.89 5.60
N TYR A 92 14.75 0.91 6.11
CA TYR A 92 13.28 0.98 6.22
C TYR A 92 12.75 1.26 7.64
N LYS A 93 13.58 1.17 8.68
CA LYS A 93 13.26 1.54 10.07
C LYS A 93 11.98 0.87 10.61
N GLY A 94 11.82 -0.42 10.30
CA GLY A 94 10.65 -1.22 10.67
C GLY A 94 9.34 -0.87 9.94
N MET A 95 9.35 0.09 9.01
CA MET A 95 8.18 0.48 8.21
C MET A 95 8.15 -0.28 6.86
N PRO A 96 6.97 -0.43 6.22
CA PRO A 96 6.87 -1.15 4.95
C PRO A 96 7.58 -0.41 3.82
N VAL A 97 8.12 -1.14 2.85
CA VAL A 97 9.03 -0.66 1.77
C VAL A 97 8.52 0.58 1.02
N TYR A 98 7.20 0.67 0.80
CA TYR A 98 6.59 1.80 0.09
C TYR A 98 6.43 3.08 0.92
N HIS A 99 6.60 3.04 2.25
CA HIS A 99 6.29 4.17 3.14
C HIS A 99 7.09 5.43 2.80
N PHE A 100 8.41 5.28 2.60
CA PHE A 100 9.30 6.39 2.25
C PHE A 100 9.26 6.78 0.76
N TYR A 101 8.40 6.17 -0.05
CA TYR A 101 8.33 6.46 -1.48
C TYR A 101 7.23 7.48 -1.79
N ARG A 102 7.65 8.67 -2.25
CA ARG A 102 6.74 9.72 -2.75
C ARG A 102 6.89 9.87 -4.26
N ARG A 103 5.78 9.76 -5.01
CA ARG A 103 5.82 9.92 -6.47
C ARG A 103 5.78 11.40 -6.86
N ASN A 104 6.64 11.78 -7.80
CA ASN A 104 6.61 13.12 -8.41
C ASN A 104 5.50 13.20 -9.47
N PHE A 105 4.60 14.16 -9.33
CA PHE A 105 3.55 14.53 -10.30
C PHE A 105 3.13 15.98 -10.07
N LYS A 106 2.46 16.61 -11.04
CA LYS A 106 1.99 17.99 -10.93
C LYS A 106 0.65 18.05 -10.18
N GLY A 107 0.47 19.05 -9.31
CA GLY A 107 -0.79 19.32 -8.61
C GLY A 107 -1.00 18.53 -7.31
N GLN A 108 -2.23 18.60 -6.77
CA GLN A 108 -2.62 17.93 -5.52
C GLN A 108 -2.73 16.40 -5.69
N ALA A 109 -2.54 15.65 -4.60
CA ALA A 109 -2.55 14.19 -4.60
C ALA A 109 -3.88 13.55 -5.07
N ILE A 110 -5.00 14.25 -4.93
CA ILE A 110 -6.33 13.83 -5.41
C ILE A 110 -6.29 13.66 -6.94
N PHE A 111 -5.71 14.64 -7.64
CA PHE A 111 -5.55 14.65 -9.11
C PHE A 111 -4.33 13.85 -9.60
N MET A 112 -3.71 13.04 -8.73
CA MET A 112 -2.59 12.20 -9.12
C MET A 112 -2.99 11.26 -10.28
N PRO A 113 -2.28 11.30 -11.43
CA PRO A 113 -2.61 10.48 -12.59
C PRO A 113 -2.39 8.98 -12.31
N LYS A 114 -2.82 8.12 -13.23
CA LYS A 114 -2.43 6.70 -13.22
C LYS A 114 -0.88 6.59 -13.18
N PRO A 115 -0.28 5.63 -12.45
CA PRO A 115 1.17 5.45 -12.48
C PRO A 115 1.67 5.05 -13.87
N ARG A 116 2.99 5.05 -14.05
CA ARG A 116 3.63 4.52 -15.27
C ARG A 116 3.43 3.01 -15.40
N MET A 117 3.44 2.51 -16.64
CA MET A 117 3.27 1.09 -16.94
C MET A 117 4.40 0.24 -16.35
N PHE A 118 5.65 0.60 -16.63
CA PHE A 118 6.86 -0.09 -16.19
C PHE A 118 7.93 0.91 -15.72
N CYS A 119 8.87 0.46 -14.90
CA CYS A 119 10.07 1.23 -14.50
C CYS A 119 11.33 0.72 -15.20
N VAL A 120 11.36 -0.59 -15.41
CA VAL A 120 12.40 -1.36 -16.05
C VAL A 120 11.80 -1.90 -17.36
N ASP A 121 12.54 -1.81 -18.45
CA ASP A 121 12.14 -2.31 -19.76
C ASP A 121 12.26 -3.85 -19.81
N LYS A 122 11.73 -4.49 -20.86
CA LYS A 122 11.75 -5.97 -21.00
C LYS A 122 13.17 -6.55 -21.00
N GLU A 123 14.14 -5.77 -21.45
CA GLU A 123 15.58 -6.08 -21.47
C GLU A 123 16.25 -5.98 -20.08
N GLY A 124 15.54 -5.52 -19.05
CA GLY A 124 16.11 -5.29 -17.72
C GLY A 124 16.73 -3.90 -17.51
N LYS A 125 16.66 -3.00 -18.52
CA LYS A 125 17.21 -1.64 -18.48
C LYS A 125 16.28 -0.65 -17.77
N PHE A 126 16.80 0.26 -16.96
CA PHE A 126 15.99 1.27 -16.27
C PHE A 126 15.62 2.44 -17.19
N LYS A 127 14.31 2.64 -17.40
CA LYS A 127 13.78 3.78 -18.16
C LYS A 127 13.74 5.10 -17.36
N VAL A 128 13.79 5.00 -16.03
CA VAL A 128 13.57 6.10 -15.09
C VAL A 128 14.64 6.12 -13.99
N ASN A 129 15.01 7.31 -13.51
CA ASN A 129 15.83 7.46 -12.30
C ASN A 129 15.00 7.18 -11.04
N HIS A 130 13.83 7.83 -10.91
CA HIS A 130 12.95 7.66 -9.76
C HIS A 130 12.05 6.42 -9.90
N ALA A 131 12.68 5.24 -9.81
CA ALA A 131 12.05 3.92 -9.92
C ALA A 131 11.02 3.64 -8.80
N CYS A 132 10.19 2.59 -8.91
CA CYS A 132 9.17 2.27 -7.89
C CYS A 132 9.81 1.74 -6.58
N PRO A 133 9.09 1.62 -5.45
CA PRO A 133 9.67 1.12 -4.19
C PRO A 133 10.41 -0.21 -4.32
N ILE A 134 9.84 -1.14 -5.09
CA ILE A 134 10.40 -2.48 -5.39
C ILE A 134 11.42 -2.44 -6.54
N CYS A 135 11.34 -1.43 -7.40
CA CYS A 135 12.17 -1.33 -8.59
C CYS A 135 13.48 -0.61 -8.30
N ARG A 136 13.51 0.29 -7.31
CA ARG A 136 14.70 1.10 -6.97
C ARG A 136 15.74 0.27 -6.21
N ASP A 137 15.27 -0.63 -5.36
CA ASP A 137 16.07 -1.47 -4.47
C ASP A 137 16.26 -2.84 -5.14
N GLU A 138 17.52 -3.21 -5.39
CA GLU A 138 17.85 -4.32 -6.29
C GLU A 138 17.33 -5.69 -5.83
N TYR A 139 17.60 -6.05 -4.57
CA TYR A 139 17.23 -7.31 -3.93
C TYR A 139 15.71 -7.56 -3.82
N LEU A 140 14.87 -6.53 -3.95
CA LEU A 140 13.43 -6.64 -3.71
C LEU A 140 12.66 -6.96 -4.99
N PHE A 141 12.02 -8.13 -5.02
CA PHE A 141 11.16 -8.59 -6.12
C PHE A 141 10.07 -9.49 -5.55
N PHE A 142 8.89 -9.51 -6.18
CA PHE A 142 7.78 -10.30 -5.65
C PHE A 142 7.93 -11.78 -5.98
N ASP A 143 7.96 -12.61 -4.94
CA ASP A 143 7.96 -14.06 -5.07
C ASP A 143 7.07 -14.73 -4.00
N PHE A 144 6.22 -15.68 -4.43
CA PHE A 144 5.26 -16.38 -3.57
C PHE A 144 5.89 -17.11 -2.37
N ARG A 145 7.16 -17.51 -2.50
CA ARG A 145 7.95 -18.19 -1.45
C ARG A 145 8.37 -17.25 -0.32
N ASN A 146 8.41 -15.94 -0.57
CA ASN A 146 8.69 -14.91 0.44
C ASN A 146 7.41 -14.10 0.74
N PRO A 147 6.48 -14.64 1.55
CA PRO A 147 5.25 -13.92 1.87
C PRO A 147 5.51 -12.63 2.66
N ALA A 148 6.64 -12.50 3.38
CA ALA A 148 6.92 -11.33 4.21
C ALA A 148 6.93 -10.01 3.40
N LEU A 149 7.47 -10.03 2.17
CA LEU A 149 7.44 -8.86 1.30
C LEU A 149 6.04 -8.61 0.71
N ILE A 150 5.29 -9.66 0.36
CA ILE A 150 3.93 -9.55 -0.19
C ILE A 150 2.95 -8.98 0.85
N LEU A 151 3.03 -9.46 2.10
CA LEU A 151 2.17 -9.05 3.21
C LEU A 151 2.23 -7.54 3.48
N GLN A 152 3.38 -6.89 3.27
CA GLN A 152 3.51 -5.43 3.41
C GLN A 152 2.57 -4.66 2.48
N PHE A 153 2.25 -5.19 1.28
CA PHE A 153 1.41 -4.52 0.29
C PHE A 153 -0.08 -4.86 0.40
N LEU A 154 -0.48 -5.63 1.41
CA LEU A 154 -1.89 -5.89 1.71
C LEU A 154 -2.49 -4.78 2.59
N ILE A 155 -3.81 -4.65 2.56
CA ILE A 155 -4.53 -3.85 3.55
C ILE A 155 -4.55 -4.65 4.87
N TYR A 156 -4.27 -3.96 5.99
CA TYR A 156 -4.16 -4.55 7.33
C TYR A 156 -5.25 -5.59 7.63
N GLN A 157 -4.85 -6.78 8.08
CA GLN A 157 -5.71 -7.94 8.39
C GLN A 157 -6.57 -8.48 7.23
N THR A 158 -6.37 -8.06 5.98
CA THR A 158 -7.11 -8.56 4.81
C THR A 158 -6.21 -9.21 3.77
N ASP A 159 -6.80 -10.03 2.92
CA ASP A 159 -6.16 -10.66 1.76
C ASP A 159 -6.21 -9.77 0.49
N ARG A 160 -6.59 -8.49 0.65
CA ARG A 160 -6.80 -7.51 -0.42
C ARG A 160 -5.56 -6.64 -0.59
N ILE A 161 -5.09 -6.52 -1.83
CA ILE A 161 -3.95 -5.68 -2.18
C ILE A 161 -4.30 -4.19 -2.03
N MET A 162 -3.39 -3.43 -1.42
CA MET A 162 -3.50 -1.98 -1.30
C MET A 162 -3.66 -1.30 -2.68
N PRO A 163 -4.52 -0.26 -2.82
CA PRO A 163 -4.74 0.42 -4.08
C PRO A 163 -3.44 0.92 -4.72
N LEU A 164 -3.29 0.69 -6.03
CA LEU A 164 -2.10 1.04 -6.82
C LEU A 164 -1.59 2.49 -6.60
N LYS A 165 -2.51 3.45 -6.46
CA LYS A 165 -2.14 4.85 -6.17
C LYS A 165 -1.41 5.02 -4.82
N LYS A 166 -1.77 4.24 -3.80
CA LYS A 166 -1.19 4.25 -2.45
C LYS A 166 0.09 3.41 -2.36
N SER A 167 0.20 2.32 -3.13
CA SER A 167 1.39 1.46 -3.15
C SER A 167 2.61 2.06 -3.85
N GLY A 168 2.42 3.05 -4.74
CA GLY A 168 3.51 3.69 -5.48
C GLY A 168 4.17 2.81 -6.56
N LEU A 169 3.69 1.58 -6.76
CA LEU A 169 4.18 0.64 -7.76
C LEU A 169 3.87 1.11 -9.19
N CYS A 170 4.60 0.58 -10.17
CA CYS A 170 4.17 0.62 -11.58
C CYS A 170 3.17 -0.52 -11.87
N PHE A 171 2.44 -0.43 -12.98
CA PHE A 171 1.45 -1.46 -13.33
C PHE A 171 2.04 -2.86 -13.47
N ASP A 172 3.23 -3.00 -14.06
CA ASP A 172 3.94 -4.27 -14.19
C ASP A 172 4.18 -4.94 -12.82
N GLN A 173 4.88 -4.28 -11.90
CA GLN A 173 5.11 -4.80 -10.54
C GLN A 173 3.83 -5.05 -9.75
N TYR A 174 2.75 -4.29 -10.02
CA TYR A 174 1.45 -4.53 -9.40
C TYR A 174 0.72 -5.75 -10.00
N ALA A 175 0.94 -6.06 -11.27
CA ALA A 175 0.47 -7.30 -11.89
C ALA A 175 1.28 -8.51 -11.38
N GLN A 176 2.60 -8.37 -11.22
CA GLN A 176 3.45 -9.39 -10.59
C GLN A 176 3.04 -9.66 -9.14
N LEU A 177 2.79 -8.62 -8.33
CA LEU A 177 2.24 -8.76 -6.97
C LEU A 177 0.90 -9.51 -6.96
N ARG A 178 0.00 -9.26 -7.91
CA ARG A 178 -1.27 -9.99 -8.05
C ARG A 178 -1.07 -11.47 -8.37
N ALA A 179 -0.20 -11.79 -9.34
CA ALA A 179 0.10 -13.16 -9.72
C ALA A 179 0.77 -13.94 -8.59
N GLN A 180 1.75 -13.32 -7.92
CA GLN A 180 2.48 -13.95 -6.80
C GLN A 180 1.60 -14.09 -5.55
N LEU A 181 0.67 -13.15 -5.29
CA LEU A 181 -0.32 -13.32 -4.22
C LEU A 181 -1.29 -14.47 -4.51
N LEU A 182 -1.78 -14.60 -5.75
CA LEU A 182 -2.64 -15.72 -6.15
C LEU A 182 -1.91 -17.05 -5.93
N LYS A 183 -0.69 -17.16 -6.45
CA LYS A 183 0.18 -18.34 -6.29
C LYS A 183 0.51 -18.64 -4.82
N ALA A 184 0.70 -17.61 -3.98
CA ALA A 184 0.92 -17.77 -2.55
C ALA A 184 -0.35 -18.26 -1.80
N LYS A 185 -1.56 -17.93 -2.28
CA LYS A 185 -2.81 -18.50 -1.77
C LYS A 185 -2.97 -19.96 -2.19
N GLU A 186 -2.69 -20.29 -3.46
CA GLU A 186 -2.76 -21.65 -4.01
C GLU A 186 -1.81 -22.63 -3.29
N HIS A 187 -0.58 -22.19 -3.00
CA HIS A 187 0.40 -23.00 -2.25
C HIS A 187 0.27 -22.88 -0.71
N GLY A 188 -0.67 -22.08 -0.18
CA GLY A 188 -0.89 -21.94 1.27
C GLY A 188 0.17 -21.15 2.05
N PHE A 189 1.07 -20.40 1.40
CA PHE A 189 2.07 -19.55 2.07
C PHE A 189 1.47 -18.33 2.78
N ILE A 190 0.26 -17.90 2.39
CA ILE A 190 -0.44 -16.76 2.97
C ILE A 190 -1.80 -17.22 3.50
N LYS A 191 -2.14 -16.81 4.74
CA LYS A 191 -3.46 -17.03 5.33
C LYS A 191 -4.50 -16.10 4.67
N PHE A 192 -5.61 -16.65 4.20
CA PHE A 192 -6.72 -15.90 3.61
C PHE A 192 -8.07 -16.50 4.00
N ALA A 193 -9.15 -15.74 3.82
CA ALA A 193 -10.51 -16.22 4.08
C ALA A 193 -11.03 -16.98 2.85
N VAL A 194 -11.25 -18.29 3.00
CA VAL A 194 -11.94 -19.11 1.99
C VAL A 194 -13.45 -18.91 2.14
N PRO A 195 -14.20 -18.49 1.10
CA PRO A 195 -15.65 -18.46 1.16
C PRO A 195 -16.18 -19.90 1.28
N PHE A 196 -17.04 -20.16 2.26
CA PHE A 196 -17.79 -21.42 2.31
C PHE A 196 -19.02 -21.30 1.39
N GLN A 197 -19.31 -22.37 0.67
CA GLN A 197 -20.57 -22.52 -0.06
C GLN A 197 -21.56 -23.25 0.84
N ASN A 198 -22.79 -22.73 0.90
CA ASN A 198 -23.91 -23.33 1.61
C ASN A 198 -24.77 -24.07 0.57
N PHE A 199 -25.15 -25.31 0.84
CA PHE A 199 -25.79 -26.21 -0.12
C PHE A 199 -27.19 -26.61 0.36
N ASP A 200 -28.22 -26.21 -0.38
CA ASP A 200 -29.59 -26.65 -0.12
C ASP A 200 -29.79 -28.10 -0.56
N TYR A 201 -29.60 -29.01 0.40
CA TYR A 201 -29.68 -30.47 0.23
C TYR A 201 -31.02 -30.97 -0.32
N LYS A 202 -32.13 -30.23 -0.16
CA LYS A 202 -33.45 -30.62 -0.71
C LYS A 202 -33.43 -30.74 -2.24
N ASN A 203 -32.57 -29.98 -2.93
CA ASN A 203 -32.41 -30.06 -4.38
C ASN A 203 -31.76 -31.36 -4.87
N TRP A 204 -31.01 -32.06 -4.00
CA TRP A 204 -30.34 -33.32 -4.33
C TRP A 204 -31.01 -34.54 -3.69
N TYR A 205 -31.68 -34.33 -2.55
CA TYR A 205 -32.36 -35.37 -1.78
C TYR A 205 -33.81 -34.95 -1.54
N PRO A 206 -34.75 -35.25 -2.47
CA PRO A 206 -36.15 -34.85 -2.35
C PRO A 206 -36.90 -35.44 -1.14
N TRP A 207 -36.30 -36.41 -0.45
CA TRP A 207 -36.80 -37.04 0.79
C TRP A 207 -36.13 -36.47 2.06
N TRP A 208 -35.36 -35.38 1.94
CA TRP A 208 -34.68 -34.76 3.08
C TRP A 208 -35.59 -33.75 3.78
N ASP A 209 -36.26 -34.21 4.83
CA ASP A 209 -37.11 -33.39 5.70
C ASP A 209 -36.35 -32.74 6.89
N GLY A 210 -35.01 -32.87 6.91
CA GLY A 210 -34.19 -32.30 7.98
C GLY A 210 -34.08 -30.76 7.92
N ASP A 211 -33.76 -30.15 9.07
CA ASP A 211 -33.57 -28.70 9.18
C ASP A 211 -32.59 -28.16 8.13
N ASP A 212 -32.92 -26.99 7.57
CA ASP A 212 -32.03 -26.30 6.65
C ASP A 212 -30.74 -25.89 7.38
N HIS A 213 -29.61 -26.29 6.81
CA HIS A 213 -28.27 -26.07 7.35
C HIS A 213 -28.06 -24.61 7.79
N VAL A 214 -27.61 -24.42 9.04
CA VAL A 214 -27.38 -23.09 9.61
C VAL A 214 -26.35 -22.33 8.76
N TYR A 215 -26.80 -21.24 8.14
CA TYR A 215 -26.01 -20.44 7.22
C TYR A 215 -24.70 -19.96 7.89
N VAL A 216 -23.54 -20.45 7.43
CA VAL A 216 -22.22 -20.15 8.01
C VAL A 216 -21.76 -18.74 7.64
N GLN A 217 -22.39 -17.74 8.27
CA GLN A 217 -22.01 -16.34 8.21
C GLN A 217 -20.79 -16.08 9.11
N ARG A 218 -19.58 -16.06 8.53
CA ARG A 218 -18.37 -15.57 9.23
C ARG A 218 -18.52 -14.09 9.60
N GLU A 219 -19.11 -13.31 8.70
CA GLU A 219 -19.48 -11.93 8.95
C GLU A 219 -20.88 -11.93 9.56
N VAL A 220 -20.97 -11.59 10.85
CA VAL A 220 -22.25 -11.35 11.51
C VAL A 220 -22.83 -10.06 10.91
N PRO A 221 -24.02 -10.08 10.27
CA PRO A 221 -24.63 -8.88 9.72
C PRO A 221 -24.74 -7.80 10.80
N VAL A 222 -24.53 -6.54 10.42
CA VAL A 222 -24.57 -5.40 11.36
C VAL A 222 -25.90 -5.36 12.13
N GLN A 223 -26.99 -5.81 11.53
CA GLN A 223 -28.33 -5.94 12.13
C GLN A 223 -28.44 -7.05 13.19
N LYS A 224 -27.60 -8.11 13.13
CA LYS A 224 -27.52 -9.13 14.19
C LYS A 224 -26.68 -8.65 15.38
N ILE A 225 -25.63 -7.86 15.13
CA ILE A 225 -24.82 -7.21 16.18
C ILE A 225 -25.65 -6.11 16.87
N HIS A 226 -26.23 -5.22 16.07
CA HIS A 226 -27.10 -4.13 16.48
C HIS A 226 -28.55 -4.49 16.16
N LYS A 227 -29.18 -5.26 17.07
CA LYS A 227 -30.61 -5.63 16.98
C LYS A 227 -31.56 -4.42 17.02
N GLN A 228 -31.07 -3.25 17.44
CA GLN A 228 -31.83 -2.01 17.50
C GLN A 228 -31.97 -1.39 16.10
N PRO A 229 -33.14 -0.85 15.73
CA PRO A 229 -33.33 -0.23 14.42
C PRO A 229 -32.42 1.00 14.25
N LEU A 230 -31.95 1.18 13.02
CA LEU A 230 -31.25 2.38 12.56
C LEU A 230 -32.16 3.59 12.74
N VAL A 231 -31.73 4.54 13.58
CA VAL A 231 -32.43 5.80 13.82
C VAL A 231 -31.81 6.86 12.92
N ASN A 232 -32.64 7.63 12.20
CA ASN A 232 -32.17 8.82 11.51
C ASN A 232 -31.78 9.87 12.57
N PHE A 233 -30.48 10.16 12.69
CA PHE A 233 -30.02 11.27 13.50
C PHE A 233 -30.50 12.58 12.86
N PRO A 234 -31.08 13.53 13.63
CA PRO A 234 -31.53 14.80 13.10
C PRO A 234 -30.33 15.61 12.58
N VAL A 235 -30.27 15.82 11.27
CA VAL A 235 -29.15 16.49 10.60
C VAL A 235 -29.32 18.00 10.73
N HIS A 236 -28.94 18.53 11.90
CA HIS A 236 -28.87 19.96 12.24
C HIS A 236 -29.98 20.82 11.60
N ASN A 237 -31.24 20.52 11.93
CA ASN A 237 -32.28 21.52 12.13
C ASN A 237 -33.42 20.91 12.95
N ARG A 238 -34.28 21.79 13.48
CA ARG A 238 -35.37 21.44 14.40
C ARG A 238 -36.55 20.86 13.62
N ASP A 239 -36.41 19.60 13.20
CA ASP A 239 -37.51 18.82 12.65
C ASP A 239 -38.62 18.67 13.69
N TYR A 240 -39.81 19.15 13.38
CA TYR A 240 -41.01 18.86 14.15
C TYR A 240 -41.46 17.41 13.85
N ASN A 241 -42.02 16.71 14.85
CA ASN A 241 -42.34 15.26 14.85
C ASN A 241 -41.16 14.26 14.95
N ASN A 242 -39.98 14.67 15.44
CA ASN A 242 -38.99 13.68 15.93
C ASN A 242 -39.17 13.44 17.45
N ASP A 243 -39.55 12.22 17.82
CA ASP A 243 -39.66 11.78 19.22
C ASP A 243 -38.27 11.62 19.86
N TRP A 244 -37.79 12.68 20.49
CA TRP A 244 -36.55 12.66 21.29
C TRP A 244 -36.58 11.64 22.43
N ASP A 245 -37.78 11.22 22.87
CA ASP A 245 -37.98 10.19 23.89
C ASP A 245 -37.38 8.83 23.47
N GLN A 246 -37.40 8.49 22.18
CA GLN A 246 -36.77 7.26 21.67
C GLN A 246 -35.25 7.25 21.83
N TYR A 247 -34.61 8.42 21.88
CA TYR A 247 -33.18 8.54 22.16
C TYR A 247 -32.89 8.29 23.64
N TRP A 248 -33.65 8.92 24.54
CA TRP A 248 -33.47 8.78 25.99
C TRP A 248 -33.72 7.36 26.49
N LEU A 249 -34.78 6.71 26.02
CA LEU A 249 -35.06 5.30 26.33
C LEU A 249 -33.89 4.37 25.94
N ARG A 250 -33.23 4.64 24.80
CA ARG A 250 -32.06 3.87 24.34
C ARG A 250 -30.78 4.22 25.11
N TYR A 251 -30.61 5.47 25.52
CA TYR A 251 -29.52 5.88 26.40
C TYR A 251 -29.60 5.16 27.75
N ASP A 252 -30.80 5.12 28.35
CA ASP A 252 -31.03 4.42 29.61
C ASP A 252 -30.84 2.90 29.48
N GLU A 253 -31.31 2.26 28.39
CA GLU A 253 -30.99 0.86 28.10
C GLU A 253 -29.47 0.60 28.04
N PHE A 254 -28.72 1.49 27.39
CA PHE A 254 -27.27 1.36 27.26
C PHE A 254 -26.56 1.55 28.61
N VAL A 255 -26.98 2.56 29.39
CA VAL A 255 -26.46 2.82 30.75
C VAL A 255 -26.79 1.66 31.70
N GLN A 256 -27.96 1.03 31.58
CA GLN A 256 -28.31 -0.16 32.38
C GLN A 256 -27.52 -1.40 31.97
N ARG A 257 -27.24 -1.61 30.67
CA ARG A 257 -26.39 -2.74 30.21
C ARG A 257 -24.90 -2.56 30.52
N GLY A 258 -24.47 -1.34 30.85
CA GLY A 258 -23.09 -1.01 31.22
C GLY A 258 -22.81 -1.01 32.73
N LYS A 259 -23.80 -1.33 33.56
CA LYS A 259 -23.71 -1.49 35.03
C LYS A 259 -23.74 -2.97 35.40
#